data_AF-T1BUR8-F1
#
_entry.id   AF-T1BUR8-F1
#
_cell.length_a   1.000
_cell.length_b   1.000
_cell.length_c   1.000
_cell.angle_alpha   90.00
_cell.angle_beta   90.00
_cell.angle_gamma   90.00
#
_symmetry.space_group_name_H-M   'P 1'
#
loop_
_entity.id
_entity.type
_entity.pdbx_description
1 polymer ?
#
loop_
_entity_poly.entity_id
_entity_poly.type
_entity_poly.pdbx_seq_one_letter_code
_entity_poly.pdbx_strand_id
1 'polypeptide(L)' 'GRGCPAPSAPRIFAIFTGLARQHLVGPGPDGAVVQIFAPELTKLQRLVLDLLGVPASAYQ' A
#
# COMPACT_ATOMS: atom_id res chain seq x y z
N GLY A 1 3.89 19.47 23.40
CA GLY A 1 4.38 18.91 22.14
C GLY A 1 3.19 18.50 21.29
N ARG A 2 3.26 18.65 19.96
CA ARG A 2 2.17 18.41 18.99
C ARG A 2 1.49 17.06 19.19
N GLY A 3 0.36 17.03 19.92
CA GLY A 3 -0.43 15.84 20.22
C GLY A 3 -1.77 15.79 19.47
N CYS A 4 -1.94 16.61 18.44
CA CYS A 4 -3.11 16.55 17.58
C CYS A 4 -2.82 15.56 16.44
N PRO A 5 -3.37 14.34 16.46
CA PRO A 5 -3.35 13.51 15.27
C PRO A 5 -4.06 14.28 14.15
N ALA A 6 -3.42 14.39 12.98
CA ALA A 6 -4.05 15.02 11.83
C ALA A 6 -5.39 14.31 11.57
N PRO A 7 -6.53 15.03 11.52
CA PRO A 7 -7.86 14.41 11.38
C PRO A 7 -8.01 13.63 10.07
N SER A 8 -7.13 13.87 9.09
CA SER A 8 -7.05 13.15 7.82
C SER A 8 -6.36 11.79 7.91
N ALA A 9 -5.47 11.56 8.89
CA ALA A 9 -4.66 10.33 8.96
C ALA A 9 -5.51 9.04 9.02
N PRO A 10 -6.57 8.93 9.83
CA PRO A 10 -7.42 7.74 9.85
C PRO A 10 -8.05 7.43 8.49
N ARG A 11 -8.41 8.48 7.74
CA ARG A 11 -9.08 8.34 6.45
C ARG A 11 -8.11 7.97 5.33
N ILE A 12 -6.88 8.47 5.39
CA ILE A 12 -5.80 8.03 4.50
C ILE A 12 -5.53 6.54 4.75
N PHE A 13 -5.38 6.10 6.00
CA PHE A 13 -5.19 4.66 6.27
C PHE A 13 -6.34 3.80 5.75
N ALA A 14 -7.59 4.26 5.86
CA ALA A 14 -8.75 3.56 5.31
C ALA A 14 -8.77 3.47 3.77
N ILE A 15 -8.15 4.42 3.05
CA ILE A 15 -8.01 4.37 1.58
C ILE A 15 -6.95 3.36 1.15
N PHE A 16 -5.93 3.15 1.99
CA PHE A 16 -4.83 2.24 1.73
C PHE A 16 -5.01 0.86 2.39
N THR A 17 -6.04 0.66 3.22
CA THR A 17 -6.39 -0.67 3.74
C THR A 17 -6.68 -1.63 2.60
N GLY A 18 -5.95 -2.76 2.58
CA GLY A 18 -6.02 -3.76 1.52
C GLY A 18 -4.93 -3.65 0.46
N LEU A 19 -4.12 -2.57 0.44
CA LEU A 19 -2.88 -2.56 -0.34
C LEU A 19 -1.89 -3.53 0.28
N ALA A 20 -1.73 -4.68 -0.36
CA ALA A 20 -0.74 -5.67 -0.02
C ALA A 20 0.01 -6.09 -1.29
N ARG A 21 1.32 -6.30 -1.15
CA ARG A 21 2.08 -7.06 -2.15
C ARG A 21 1.56 -8.48 -2.12
N GLN A 22 1.12 -8.99 -3.26
CA GLN A 22 0.66 -10.36 -3.34
C GLN A 22 1.87 -11.26 -3.61
N HIS A 23 2.06 -12.27 -2.77
CA HIS A 23 3.10 -13.27 -2.94
C HIS A 23 2.46 -14.55 -3.44
N LEU A 24 2.87 -15.01 -4.62
CA LEU A 24 2.52 -16.32 -5.11
C LEU A 24 3.53 -17.31 -4.56
N VAL A 25 3.07 -18.21 -3.68
CA VAL A 25 3.89 -19.27 -3.09
C VAL A 25 3.67 -20.57 -3.85
N GLY A 26 4.75 -21.28 -4.13
CA GLY A 26 4.71 -22.55 -4.83
C GLY A 26 4.11 -23.65 -3.93
N PRO A 27 3.47 -24.68 -4.51
CA PRO A 27 2.81 -25.75 -3.76
C PRO A 27 3.76 -26.76 -3.09
N GLY A 28 5.07 -26.47 -3.04
CA GLY A 28 6.08 -27.32 -2.41
C GLY A 28 6.12 -27.16 -0.88
N PRO A 29 6.68 -28.14 -0.15
CA PRO A 29 6.67 -28.19 1.33
C PRO A 29 7.35 -26.98 2.00
N ASP A 30 8.24 -26.29 1.29
CA ASP A 30 8.99 -25.14 1.79
C ASP A 30 8.34 -23.78 1.46
N GLY A 31 7.20 -23.77 0.75
CA GLY A 31 6.43 -22.54 0.49
C GLY A 31 7.23 -21.43 -0.20
N ALA A 32 8.16 -21.79 -1.10
CA ALA A 32 9.02 -20.83 -1.77
C ALA A 32 8.19 -19.76 -2.51
N VAL A 33 8.51 -18.49 -2.30
CA VAL A 33 7.89 -17.36 -3.02
C VAL A 33 8.32 -17.44 -4.48
N VAL A 34 7.37 -17.82 -5.34
CA VAL A 34 7.55 -17.95 -6.79
C VAL A 34 7.50 -16.58 -7.46
N GLN A 35 6.66 -15.67 -6.95
CA GLN A 35 6.51 -14.35 -7.56
C GLN A 35 5.93 -13.33 -6.57
N ILE A 36 6.39 -12.08 -6.66
CA ILE A 36 5.85 -10.93 -5.93
C ILE A 36 5.18 -10.02 -6.94
N PHE A 37 3.89 -9.76 -6.77
CA PHE A 37 3.14 -8.80 -7.57
C PHE A 37 3.12 -7.45 -6.85
N ALA A 38 3.53 -6.41 -7.57
CA ALA A 38 3.39 -5.04 -7.09
C ALA A 38 1.90 -4.73 -6.87
N PRO A 39 1.56 -4.03 -5.79
CA PRO A 39 0.17 -3.69 -5.51
C PRO A 39 -0.34 -2.70 -6.57
N GLU A 40 -1.50 -3.00 -7.15
CA GLU A 40 -2.14 -2.07 -8.07
C GLU A 40 -2.80 -0.92 -7.29
N LEU A 41 -2.25 0.28 -7.46
CA LEU A 41 -2.85 1.48 -6.86
C LEU A 41 -4.10 1.90 -7.64
N THR A 42 -5.22 2.01 -6.95
CA THR A 42 -6.46 2.56 -7.51
C THR A 42 -6.31 4.05 -7.86
N LYS A 43 -7.22 4.58 -8.69
CA LYS A 43 -7.24 6.01 -9.08
C LYS A 43 -7.30 6.94 -7.85
N LEU A 44 -8.07 6.56 -6.83
CA LEU A 44 -8.19 7.31 -5.58
C LEU A 44 -6.87 7.32 -4.78
N GLN A 45 -6.18 6.19 -4.69
CA GLN A 45 -4.88 6.09 -4.00
C GLN A 45 -3.81 6.91 -4.70
N ARG A 46 -3.76 6.90 -6.04
CA ARG A 46 -2.85 7.78 -6.82
C ARG A 46 -3.08 9.27 -6.50
N LEU A 47 -4.34 9.70 -6.47
CA LEU A 47 -4.68 11.09 -6.16
C LEU A 47 -4.30 11.48 -4.73
N VAL A 48 -4.50 10.58 -3.76
CA VAL A 48 -4.07 10.83 -2.37
C VAL A 48 -2.55 10.90 -2.26
N LEU A 49 -1.80 10.05 -2.96
CA LEU A 49 -0.33 10.11 -2.99
C LEU A 49 0.17 11.43 -3.60
N ASP A 50 -0.46 11.88 -4.68
CA ASP A 50 -0.14 13.16 -5.34
C ASP A 50 -0.37 14.35 -4.40
N LEU A 51 -1.51 14.37 -3.69
CA LEU A 51 -1.81 15.39 -2.67
C LEU A 51 -0.84 15.35 -1.47
N LEU A 52 -0.27 14.19 -1.16
CA LEU A 52 0.72 14.02 -0.10
C LEU A 52 2.16 14.27 -0.59
N GLY A 53 2.37 14.49 -1.89
CA GLY A 53 3.70 14.63 -2.49
C GLY A 53 4.53 13.33 -2.45
N VAL A 54 3.88 12.17 -2.29
CA VAL A 54 4.56 10.87 -2.26
C VAL A 54 4.57 10.28 -3.66
N PRO A 55 5.73 9.93 -4.23
CA PRO A 55 5.77 9.34 -5.56
C PRO A 55 5.15 7.93 -5.52
N ALA A 56 4.30 7.61 -6.50
CA ALA A 56 3.66 6.29 -6.61
C ALA A 56 4.65 5.13 -6.78
N SER A 57 5.89 5.42 -7.19
CA SER A 57 6.99 4.44 -7.24
C SER A 57 7.38 3.90 -5.87
N ALA A 58 7.06 4.61 -4.78
CA ALA A 58 7.27 4.11 -3.42
C ALA A 58 6.43 2.85 -3.11
N TYR A 59 5.39 2.59 -3.89
CA TYR A 59 4.49 1.43 -3.75
C TYR A 59 4.68 0.39 -4.85
N GLN A 60 5.74 0.49 -5.67
CA GLN A 60 6.10 -0.55 -6.65
C GLN A 60 6.79 -1.75 -5.99
#